data_AF-A0A9D8VKF2-F1
#
_entry.id   AF-A0A9D8VKF2-F1
#
_cell.length_a   1.000
_cell.length_b   1.000
_cell.length_c   1.000
_cell.angle_alpha   90.00
_cell.angle_beta   90.00
_cell.angle_gamma   90.00
#
_symmetry.space_group_name_H-M   'P 1'
#
loop_
_entity.id
_entity.type
_entity.pdbx_description
1 polymer ?
#
loop_
_entity_poly.entity_id
_entity_poly.type
_entity_poly.pdbx_seq_one_letter_code
_entity_poly.pdbx_strand_id
1 'polypeptide(L)'
;MSAKDKKDIVWFGMKLTPEEKAKIKLLSERKGQSQKEVVMNLVNEEVMEYEIEAKPGSSLEQLQSFVGVIKGGPEDLSTNPKYLEGLGEDSLS
;
A
#
# COMPACT_ATOMS: atom_id res chain seq x y z
N MET A 1 -6.45 -12.65 -28.00
CA MET A 1 -6.55 -12.78 -26.53
C MET A 1 -5.97 -14.14 -26.16
N SER A 2 -4.74 -14.16 -25.62
CA SER A 2 -3.88 -15.35 -25.62
C SER A 2 -4.13 -16.24 -24.39
N ALA A 3 -4.52 -17.49 -24.63
CA ALA A 3 -4.80 -18.51 -23.62
C ALA A 3 -3.51 -19.15 -23.06
N LYS A 4 -2.63 -18.37 -22.42
CA LYS A 4 -1.33 -18.88 -21.92
C LYS A 4 -1.18 -19.00 -20.39
N ASP A 5 -2.03 -18.37 -19.58
CA ASP A 5 -1.72 -18.24 -18.14
C ASP A 5 -2.28 -19.34 -17.21
N LYS A 6 -2.88 -20.41 -17.75
CA LYS A 6 -3.50 -21.47 -16.93
C LYS A 6 -2.57 -22.64 -16.56
N LYS A 7 -1.26 -22.56 -16.83
CA LYS A 7 -0.42 -23.77 -16.93
C LYS A 7 0.42 -24.16 -15.70
N ASP A 8 0.66 -23.29 -14.74
CA ASP A 8 1.56 -23.63 -13.60
C ASP A 8 0.93 -23.35 -12.23
N ILE A 9 -0.26 -23.92 -11.95
CA ILE A 9 -0.86 -23.86 -10.61
C ILE A 9 -0.27 -24.98 -9.76
N VAL A 10 0.60 -24.61 -8.80
CA VAL A 10 1.17 -25.54 -7.82
C VAL A 10 0.30 -25.56 -6.56
N TRP A 11 0.06 -26.76 -6.00
CA TRP A 11 -0.64 -26.92 -4.73
C TRP A 11 0.25 -26.46 -3.57
N PHE A 12 -0.23 -25.51 -2.78
CA PHE A 12 0.45 -25.03 -1.58
C PHE A 12 -0.32 -25.45 -0.33
N GLY A 13 0.23 -26.39 0.43
CA GLY A 13 -0.31 -26.82 1.72
C GLY A 13 0.38 -26.08 2.86
N MET A 14 -0.37 -25.31 3.65
CA MET A 14 0.13 -24.61 4.83
C MET A 14 -0.51 -25.17 6.09
N LYS A 15 0.29 -25.39 7.14
CA LYS A 15 -0.22 -25.70 8.47
C LYS A 15 -0.61 -24.39 9.15
N LEU A 16 -1.87 -24.27 9.49
CA LEU A 16 -2.45 -23.12 10.20
C LEU A 16 -2.99 -23.59 11.54
N THR A 17 -2.77 -22.82 12.57
CA THR A 17 -3.49 -22.97 13.83
C THR A 17 -4.98 -22.61 13.63
N PRO A 18 -5.89 -23.13 14.48
CA PRO A 18 -7.30 -22.74 14.44
C PRO A 18 -7.51 -21.23 14.56
N GLU A 19 -6.69 -20.55 15.37
CA GLU A 19 -6.76 -19.11 15.57
C GLU A 19 -6.37 -18.32 14.32
N GLU A 20 -5.29 -18.71 13.62
CA GLU A 20 -4.88 -18.07 12.38
C GLU A 20 -5.94 -18.24 11.29
N LYS A 21 -6.55 -19.43 11.20
CA LYS A 21 -7.66 -19.68 10.28
C LYS A 21 -8.87 -18.79 10.59
N ALA A 22 -9.19 -18.58 11.87
CA ALA A 22 -10.27 -17.70 12.28
C ALA A 22 -9.99 -16.23 11.91
N LYS A 23 -8.76 -15.76 12.11
CA LYS A 23 -8.32 -14.41 11.71
C LYS A 23 -8.45 -14.20 10.20
N ILE A 24 -7.99 -15.16 9.39
CA ILE A 24 -8.11 -15.10 7.93
C ILE A 24 -9.59 -15.05 7.51
N LYS A 25 -10.43 -15.88 8.14
CA LYS A 25 -11.88 -15.88 7.86
C LYS A 25 -12.52 -14.53 8.17
N LEU A 26 -12.26 -13.98 9.35
CA LEU A 26 -12.78 -12.68 9.77
C LEU A 26 -12.30 -11.55 8.84
N LEU A 27 -11.05 -11.59 8.40
CA LEU A 27 -10.53 -10.63 7.43
C LEU A 27 -11.20 -10.77 6.06
N SER A 28 -11.47 -12.01 5.62
CA SER A 28 -12.18 -12.30 4.36
C SER A 28 -13.62 -11.80 4.38
N GLU A 29 -14.34 -11.95 5.50
CA GLU A 29 -15.70 -11.43 5.68
C GLU A 29 -15.72 -9.90 5.67
N ARG A 30 -14.74 -9.24 6.32
CA ARG A 30 -14.62 -7.78 6.32
C ARG A 30 -14.33 -7.19 4.94
N LYS A 31 -13.50 -7.85 4.14
CA LYS A 31 -13.13 -7.39 2.79
C LYS A 31 -14.10 -7.87 1.71
N GLY A 32 -15.03 -8.79 2.02
CA GLY A 32 -15.95 -9.38 1.04
C GLY A 32 -15.23 -10.21 -0.03
N GLN A 33 -14.07 -10.77 0.29
CA GLN A 33 -13.18 -11.50 -0.62
C GLN A 33 -13.03 -12.95 -0.17
N SER A 34 -12.57 -13.83 -1.05
CA SER A 34 -12.23 -15.21 -0.64
C SER A 34 -10.98 -15.23 0.24
N GLN A 35 -10.85 -16.24 1.11
CA GLN A 35 -9.69 -16.41 1.99
C GLN A 35 -8.37 -16.46 1.20
N LYS A 36 -8.38 -17.11 0.02
CA LYS A 36 -7.22 -17.16 -0.87
C LYS A 36 -6.86 -15.77 -1.38
N GLU A 37 -7.83 -15.02 -1.89
CA GLU A 37 -7.59 -13.67 -2.43
C GLU A 37 -7.03 -12.75 -1.35
N VAL A 38 -7.57 -12.78 -0.14
CA VAL A 38 -7.05 -11.96 0.96
C VAL A 38 -5.59 -12.28 1.28
N VAL A 39 -5.24 -13.57 1.38
CA VAL A 39 -3.86 -13.98 1.67
C VAL A 39 -2.94 -13.57 0.53
N MET A 40 -3.33 -13.83 -0.72
CA MET A 40 -2.51 -13.47 -1.88
C MET A 40 -2.37 -11.95 -2.05
N ASN A 41 -3.41 -11.17 -1.75
CA ASN A 41 -3.36 -9.71 -1.80
C ASN A 41 -2.38 -9.17 -0.76
N LEU A 42 -2.42 -9.68 0.48
CA LEU A 42 -1.46 -9.27 1.52
C LEU A 42 -0.02 -9.66 1.15
N VAL A 43 0.18 -10.86 0.61
CA VAL A 43 1.51 -11.28 0.14
C VAL A 43 1.99 -10.38 -1.00
N ASN A 44 1.12 -10.04 -1.96
CA ASN A 44 1.48 -9.12 -3.04
C ASN A 44 1.71 -7.70 -2.53
N GLU A 45 0.93 -7.21 -1.57
CA GLU A 45 1.13 -5.89 -0.95
C GLU A 45 2.48 -5.81 -0.24
N GLU A 46 2.91 -6.89 0.43
CA GLU A 46 4.20 -6.93 1.15
C GLU A 46 5.40 -7.17 0.22
N VAL A 47 5.23 -8.04 -0.79
CA VAL A 47 6.32 -8.46 -1.70
C VAL A 47 6.47 -7.52 -2.89
N MET A 48 5.42 -6.81 -3.30
CA MET A 48 5.59 -5.66 -4.18
C MET A 48 6.28 -4.57 -3.36
N GLU A 49 7.60 -4.63 -3.30
CA GLU A 49 8.43 -3.43 -3.24
C GLU A 49 7.78 -2.39 -4.15
N TYR A 50 7.64 -1.16 -3.64
CA TYR A 50 7.04 -0.02 -4.31
C TYR A 50 7.76 0.28 -5.65
N GLU A 51 7.56 -0.54 -6.68
CA GLU A 51 7.66 -0.13 -8.06
C GLU A 51 6.40 0.70 -8.33
N ILE A 52 6.44 1.94 -7.87
CA ILE A 52 5.53 2.97 -8.37
C ILE A 52 5.94 3.19 -9.84
N GLU A 53 5.50 2.30 -10.72
CA GLU A 53 5.30 2.70 -12.10
C GLU A 53 4.18 3.73 -12.06
N ALA A 54 4.58 5.00 -12.03
CA ALA A 54 3.66 6.13 -12.08
C ALA A 54 2.78 5.94 -13.32
N LYS A 55 1.56 5.44 -13.12
CA LYS A 55 0.58 5.33 -14.18
C LYS A 55 0.15 6.75 -14.54
N PRO A 56 0.36 7.20 -15.79
CA PRO A 56 -0.14 8.50 -16.22
C PRO A 56 -1.68 8.47 -16.11
N GLY A 57 -2.23 9.40 -15.33
CA GLY A 57 -3.65 9.59 -15.03
C GLY A 57 -4.08 9.31 -13.59
N SER A 58 -3.17 9.03 -12.64
CA SER A 58 -3.55 8.78 -11.24
C SER A 58 -4.06 10.06 -10.53
N SER A 59 -4.93 9.92 -9.53
CA SER A 59 -5.39 11.05 -8.70
C SER A 59 -4.24 11.80 -8.02
N LEU A 60 -3.11 11.12 -7.77
CA LEU A 60 -1.90 11.73 -7.21
C LEU A 60 -1.20 12.63 -8.23
N GLU A 61 -1.19 12.25 -9.52
CA GLU A 61 -0.71 13.08 -10.63
C GLU A 61 -1.60 14.33 -10.82
N GLN A 62 -2.91 14.19 -10.62
CA GLN A 62 -3.82 15.35 -10.63
C GLN A 62 -3.50 16.31 -9.46
N LEU A 63 -3.08 15.79 -8.31
CA LEU A 63 -2.68 16.56 -7.14
C LEU A 63 -1.26 17.13 -7.22
N GLN A 64 -0.36 16.59 -8.07
CA GLN A 64 0.94 17.21 -8.35
C GLN A 64 0.79 18.64 -8.85
N SER A 65 -0.27 18.93 -9.62
CA SER A 65 -0.57 20.29 -10.08
C SER A 65 -0.92 21.27 -8.95
N PHE A 66 -1.20 20.78 -7.74
CA PHE A 66 -1.49 21.59 -6.57
C PHE A 66 -0.32 21.70 -5.58
N VAL A 67 0.75 20.92 -5.77
CA VAL A 67 2.02 21.10 -5.06
C VAL A 67 2.57 22.47 -5.46
N GLY A 68 2.79 23.36 -4.48
CA GLY A 68 3.16 24.76 -4.73
C GLY A 68 1.99 25.73 -5.01
N VAL A 69 0.78 25.25 -5.33
CA VAL A 69 -0.42 26.11 -5.53
C VAL A 69 -1.07 26.51 -4.21
N ILE A 70 -0.92 25.71 -3.16
CA ILE A 70 -1.20 26.17 -1.79
C ILE A 70 -0.18 27.26 -1.47
N LYS A 71 -0.64 28.51 -1.57
CA LYS A 71 0.19 29.71 -1.43
C LYS A 71 0.83 29.73 -0.04
N GLY A 72 2.14 29.44 0.01
CA GLY A 72 2.97 29.44 1.22
C GLY A 72 3.53 28.07 1.65
N GLY A 73 3.18 26.98 0.96
CA GLY A 73 3.72 25.65 1.26
C GLY A 73 5.02 25.36 0.48
N PRO A 74 6.04 24.74 1.11
CA PRO A 74 7.23 24.28 0.39
C PRO A 74 6.87 23.13 -0.55
N GLU A 75 7.42 23.17 -1.77
CA GLU A 75 7.18 22.15 -2.81
C GLU A 75 7.75 20.78 -2.43
N ASP A 76 8.77 20.74 -1.56
CA ASP A 76 9.39 19.52 -1.05
C ASP A 76 9.91 19.73 0.39
N LEU A 77 9.28 19.06 1.36
CA LEU A 77 9.68 19.06 2.78
C LEU A 77 10.76 18.03 3.11
N SER A 78 10.96 17.01 2.25
CA SER A 78 11.92 15.94 2.49
C SER A 78 13.35 16.36 2.13
N THR A 79 13.48 17.22 1.12
CA THR A 79 14.78 17.74 0.66
C THR A 79 15.13 19.10 1.27
N ASN A 80 14.20 19.72 2.00
CA ASN A 80 14.39 21.07 2.57
C ASN A 80 14.11 21.11 4.09
N PRO A 81 15.01 20.53 4.92
CA PRO A 81 14.80 20.29 6.35
C PRO A 81 14.69 21.57 7.20
N LYS A 82 15.05 22.73 6.66
CA LYS A 82 14.88 24.03 7.32
C LYS A 82 13.43 24.34 7.69
N TYR A 83 12.46 23.77 6.97
CA TYR A 83 11.04 23.92 7.27
C TYR A 83 10.55 22.98 8.39
N LEU A 84 11.41 22.11 8.91
CA LEU A 84 11.16 21.22 10.05
C LEU A 84 11.92 21.67 11.32
N GLU A 85 12.72 22.73 11.26
CA GLU A 85 13.35 23.31 12.45
C GLU A 85 12.29 23.89 13.39
N GLY A 86 12.35 23.51 14.68
CA GLY A 86 11.37 23.88 15.71
C GLY A 86 10.18 22.94 15.85
N LEU A 87 10.04 21.93 14.98
CA LEU A 87 8.95 20.95 15.07
C LEU A 87 9.19 20.00 16.26
N GLY A 88 8.55 20.27 17.41
CA GLY A 88 8.66 19.46 18.63
C GLY A 88 9.32 20.15 19.82
N GLU A 89 9.81 21.38 19.66
CA GLU A 89 10.45 22.12 20.77
C GLU A 89 9.46 22.47 21.90
N ASP A 90 8.19 22.72 21.58
CA ASP A 90 7.13 23.00 22.57
C ASP A 90 6.56 21.73 23.25
N SER A 91 6.99 20.53 22.87
CA SER A 91 6.42 19.27 23.37
C SER A 91 7.17 18.69 24.58
N LEU A 92 8.26 19.32 25.02
CA LEU A 92 9.01 18.99 26.23
C LEU A 92 8.80 20.08 27.29
N SER A 93 7.65 20.03 27.96
CA SER A 93 7.38 20.75 29.23
C SER A 93 6.73 19.80 30.22
#